data_AF-A0A133UIK5-F1
#
_entry.id   AF-A0A133UIK5-F1
#
_cell.length_a   1.000
_cell.length_b   1.000
_cell.length_c   1.000
_cell.angle_alpha   90.00
_cell.angle_beta   90.00
_cell.angle_gamma   90.00
#
_symmetry.space_group_name_H-M   'P 1'
#
loop_
_entity.id
_entity.type
_entity.pdbx_description
1 polymer ?
#
loop_
_entity_poly.entity_id
_entity_poly.type
_entity_poly.pdbx_seq_one_letter_code
_entity_poly.pdbx_strand_id
1 'polypeptide(L)'
;MNASERERKAEQVDKLLTAEKFVLAKLGRGELGRREAGKIASRINTAVVSSVREALEDRGLAEKLLETFEEAIEKRSTATPQVASTLSKVLAMRHGMEFNGHRPSEEDLEANLAALWAGLDLNNIEEKYAELKENSRGKKVEGKEREEEGNEMYA
;
A
#
# COMPACT_ATOMS: atom_id res chain seq x y z
N MET A 1 -6.08 -13.93 -16.75
CA MET A 1 -6.93 -12.79 -17.16
C MET A 1 -6.83 -12.54 -18.66
N ASN A 2 -7.81 -11.88 -19.28
CA ASN A 2 -7.65 -11.34 -20.62
C ASN A 2 -6.83 -10.03 -20.61
N ALA A 3 -6.41 -9.55 -21.78
CA ALA A 3 -5.55 -8.36 -21.88
C ALA A 3 -6.18 -7.08 -21.30
N SER A 4 -7.48 -6.86 -21.55
CA SER A 4 -8.21 -5.69 -21.04
C SER A 4 -8.33 -5.70 -19.51
N GLU A 5 -8.55 -6.89 -18.92
CA GLU A 5 -8.57 -7.04 -17.47
C GLU A 5 -7.21 -6.75 -16.83
N ARG A 6 -6.11 -7.14 -17.49
CA ARG A 6 -4.74 -6.87 -17.03
C ARG A 6 -4.44 -5.38 -17.03
N GLU A 7 -4.76 -4.72 -18.14
CA GLU A 7 -4.60 -3.27 -18.29
C GLU A 7 -5.38 -2.51 -17.22
N ARG A 8 -6.67 -2.84 -17.04
CA ARG A 8 -7.52 -2.22 -16.04
C ARG A 8 -6.98 -2.41 -14.62
N LYS A 9 -6.38 -3.56 -14.32
CA LYS A 9 -5.83 -3.83 -13.00
C LYS A 9 -4.53 -3.08 -12.74
N ALA A 10 -3.66 -2.97 -13.75
CA ALA A 10 -2.47 -2.14 -13.69
C ALA A 10 -2.81 -0.66 -13.48
N GLU A 11 -3.79 -0.13 -14.21
CA GLU A 11 -4.31 1.23 -14.02
C GLU A 11 -4.86 1.46 -12.61
N GLN A 12 -5.53 0.45 -12.02
CA GLN A 12 -5.97 0.52 -10.63
C GLN A 12 -4.80 0.61 -9.66
N VAL A 13 -3.72 -0.14 -9.89
CA VAL A 13 -2.50 -0.06 -9.08
C VAL A 13 -1.85 1.32 -9.18
N ASP A 14 -1.72 1.89 -10.37
CA ASP A 14 -1.18 3.25 -10.55
C ASP A 14 -1.99 4.31 -9.75
N LYS A 15 -3.32 4.25 -9.85
CA LYS A 15 -4.22 5.11 -9.07
C LYS A 15 -4.02 4.95 -7.56
N LEU A 16 -3.80 3.72 -7.09
CA LEU A 16 -3.55 3.43 -5.68
C LEU A 16 -2.20 3.99 -5.21
N LEU A 17 -1.13 3.83 -6.00
CA LEU A 17 0.19 4.40 -5.70
C LEU A 17 0.14 5.93 -5.63
N THR A 18 -0.58 6.54 -6.57
CA THR A 18 -0.82 7.99 -6.57
C THR A 18 -1.64 8.42 -5.34
N ALA A 19 -2.69 7.67 -4.99
CA ALA A 19 -3.50 7.94 -3.81
C ALA A 19 -2.69 7.86 -2.50
N GLU A 20 -1.75 6.91 -2.39
CA GLU A 20 -0.83 6.81 -1.25
C GLU A 20 -0.09 8.12 -1.03
N LYS A 21 0.51 8.67 -2.10
CA LYS A 21 1.23 9.95 -2.06
C LYS A 21 0.33 11.09 -1.60
N PHE A 22 -0.91 11.15 -2.09
CA PHE A 22 -1.88 12.15 -1.63
C PHE A 22 -2.22 12.01 -0.14
N VAL A 23 -2.40 10.79 0.36
CA VAL A 23 -2.70 10.54 1.79
C VAL A 23 -1.56 11.03 2.67
N LEU A 24 -0.31 10.73 2.31
CA LEU A 24 0.85 11.19 3.07
C LEU A 24 1.05 12.71 2.98
N ALA A 25 0.77 13.32 1.83
CA ALA A 25 0.80 14.78 1.70
C ALA A 25 -0.25 15.45 2.61
N LYS A 26 -1.48 14.92 2.65
CA LYS A 26 -2.52 15.42 3.56
C LYS A 26 -2.16 15.24 5.04
N LEU A 27 -1.57 14.10 5.38
CA LEU A 27 -1.04 13.85 6.73
C LEU A 27 0.04 14.89 7.09
N GLY A 28 1.00 15.15 6.19
CA GLY A 28 2.06 16.12 6.41
C GLY A 28 1.56 17.56 6.57
N ARG A 29 0.45 17.92 5.91
CA ARG A 29 -0.22 19.22 6.06
C ARG A 29 -1.16 19.30 7.27
N GLY A 30 -1.36 18.21 8.00
CA GLY A 30 -2.31 18.16 9.12
C GLY A 30 -3.79 18.13 8.70
N GLU A 31 -4.08 18.00 7.41
CA GLU A 31 -5.44 17.90 6.86
C GLU A 31 -6.09 16.53 7.13
N LEU A 32 -5.29 15.55 7.54
CA LEU A 32 -5.73 14.19 7.82
C LEU A 32 -5.01 13.64 9.04
N GLY A 33 -5.76 13.11 10.01
CA GLY A 33 -5.18 12.62 11.26
C GLY A 33 -4.36 11.33 11.07
N ARG A 34 -3.33 11.12 11.88
CA ARG A 34 -2.45 9.91 11.81
C ARG A 34 -3.23 8.59 11.72
N ARG A 35 -4.26 8.43 12.54
CA ARG A 35 -5.08 7.20 12.58
C ARG A 35 -5.88 6.99 11.29
N GLU A 36 -6.40 8.06 10.71
CA GLU A 36 -7.13 8.00 9.45
C GLU A 36 -6.16 7.71 8.30
N ALA A 37 -5.00 8.37 8.28
CA ALA A 37 -3.98 8.17 7.26
C ALA A 37 -3.51 6.73 7.25
N GLY A 38 -3.22 6.18 8.43
CA GLY A 38 -2.80 4.79 8.59
C GLY A 38 -3.84 3.79 8.09
N LYS A 39 -5.14 4.03 8.34
CA LYS A 39 -6.21 3.17 7.82
C LYS A 39 -6.29 3.20 6.30
N ILE A 40 -6.19 4.38 5.68
CA ILE A 40 -6.27 4.51 4.22
C ILE A 40 -5.02 3.89 3.59
N ALA A 41 -3.82 4.23 4.09
CA ALA A 41 -2.56 3.65 3.62
C ALA A 41 -2.54 2.12 3.73
N SER A 42 -3.03 1.56 4.85
CA SER A 42 -3.14 0.11 5.04
C SER A 42 -4.04 -0.56 3.98
N ARG A 43 -5.17 0.06 3.63
CA ARG A 43 -6.07 -0.46 2.59
C ARG A 43 -5.44 -0.39 1.20
N ILE A 44 -4.75 0.71 0.90
CA ILE A 44 -3.99 0.88 -0.34
C ILE A 44 -2.94 -0.23 -0.48
N ASN A 45 -2.11 -0.41 0.55
CA ASN A 45 -1.07 -1.44 0.55
C ASN A 45 -1.65 -2.84 0.39
N THR A 46 -2.77 -3.14 1.04
CA THR A 46 -3.45 -4.44 0.91
C THR A 46 -3.90 -4.69 -0.54
N ALA A 47 -4.47 -3.68 -1.21
CA ALA A 47 -4.93 -3.79 -2.59
C ALA A 47 -3.76 -3.94 -3.59
N VAL A 48 -2.66 -3.20 -3.38
CA VAL A 48 -1.44 -3.32 -4.20
C VAL A 48 -0.83 -4.72 -4.03
N VAL A 49 -0.64 -5.18 -2.79
CA VAL A 49 -0.08 -6.52 -2.51
C VAL A 49 -0.98 -7.63 -3.06
N SER A 50 -2.31 -7.49 -2.99
CA SER A 50 -3.23 -8.45 -3.62
C SER A 50 -3.01 -8.53 -5.13
N SER A 51 -2.81 -7.39 -5.79
CA SER A 51 -2.56 -7.34 -7.23
C SER A 51 -1.21 -7.96 -7.60
N VAL A 52 -0.16 -7.71 -6.80
CA VAL A 52 1.15 -8.36 -6.96
C VAL A 52 1.03 -9.88 -6.78
N ARG A 53 0.29 -10.34 -5.77
CA ARG A 53 0.09 -11.78 -5.54
C ARG A 53 -0.59 -12.45 -6.73
N GLU A 54 -1.58 -11.81 -7.33
CA GLU A 54 -2.20 -12.33 -8.57
C GLU A 54 -1.19 -12.35 -9.73
N ALA A 55 -0.36 -11.32 -9.84
CA ALA A 55 0.67 -11.22 -10.87
C ALA A 55 1.78 -12.28 -10.72
N LEU A 56 2.02 -12.83 -9.52
CA LEU A 56 2.94 -13.97 -9.34
C LEU A 56 2.52 -15.22 -10.14
N GLU A 57 1.24 -15.34 -10.47
CA GLU A 57 0.66 -16.46 -11.22
C GLU A 57 0.25 -16.07 -12.66
N ASP A 58 0.16 -14.77 -12.99
CA ASP A 58 -0.16 -14.29 -14.34
C ASP A 58 0.98 -13.41 -14.87
N ARG A 59 1.84 -14.00 -15.73
CA ARG A 59 2.96 -13.29 -16.35
C ARG A 59 2.55 -12.01 -17.08
N GLY A 60 1.43 -12.04 -17.82
CA GLY A 60 0.99 -10.86 -18.57
C GLY A 60 0.50 -9.73 -17.65
N LEU A 61 -0.02 -10.07 -16.47
CA LEU A 61 -0.27 -9.06 -15.43
C LEU A 61 1.04 -8.57 -14.81
N ALA A 62 2.01 -9.46 -14.58
CA ALA A 62 3.31 -9.09 -14.03
C ALA A 62 4.06 -8.10 -14.93
N GLU A 63 4.06 -8.30 -16.25
CA GLU A 63 4.63 -7.36 -17.22
C GLU A 63 4.00 -5.97 -17.07
N LYS A 64 2.66 -5.90 -17.00
CA LYS A 64 1.95 -4.63 -16.81
C LYS A 64 2.22 -3.95 -15.47
N LEU A 65 2.31 -4.73 -14.39
CA LEU A 65 2.65 -4.19 -13.08
C LEU A 65 4.11 -3.72 -13.00
N LEU A 66 5.04 -4.39 -13.68
CA LEU A 66 6.43 -3.93 -13.79
C LEU A 66 6.50 -2.56 -14.44
N GLU A 67 5.89 -2.39 -15.62
CA GLU A 67 5.79 -1.10 -16.32
C GLU A 67 5.20 -0.03 -15.39
N THR A 68 4.10 -0.36 -14.70
CA THR A 68 3.43 0.54 -13.76
C THR A 68 4.36 0.98 -12.62
N PHE A 69 5.11 0.06 -12.02
CA PHE A 69 6.02 0.37 -10.93
C PHE A 69 7.24 1.16 -11.40
N GLU A 70 7.80 0.84 -12.58
CA GLU A 70 8.91 1.59 -13.18
C GLU A 70 8.50 3.04 -13.42
N GLU A 71 7.35 3.25 -14.09
CA GLU A 71 6.82 4.60 -14.31
C GLU A 71 6.56 5.33 -13.00
N ALA A 72 6.02 4.65 -11.99
CA ALA A 72 5.72 5.26 -10.71
C ALA A 72 6.99 5.69 -9.94
N ILE A 73 8.06 4.91 -10.04
CA ILE A 73 9.36 5.24 -9.47
C ILE A 73 9.98 6.43 -10.22
N GLU A 74 10.00 6.38 -11.55
CA GLU A 74 10.60 7.41 -12.41
C GLU A 74 9.89 8.77 -12.23
N LYS A 75 8.56 8.78 -12.29
CA LYS A 75 7.71 9.98 -12.13
C LYS A 75 7.56 10.40 -10.66
N ARG A 76 8.11 9.63 -9.72
CA ARG A 76 7.93 9.80 -8.27
C ARG A 76 6.45 9.92 -7.88
N SER A 77 5.57 9.13 -8.51
CA SER A 77 4.12 9.15 -8.24
C SER A 77 3.73 8.34 -7.00
N THR A 78 4.58 7.39 -6.58
CA THR A 78 4.47 6.70 -5.28
C THR A 78 5.22 7.43 -4.18
N ALA A 79 4.77 7.27 -2.93
CA ALA A 79 5.52 7.72 -1.77
C ALA A 79 6.57 6.71 -1.29
N THR A 80 6.51 5.47 -1.77
CA THR A 80 7.35 4.35 -1.30
C THR A 80 8.09 3.68 -2.47
N PRO A 81 8.97 4.41 -3.18
CA PRO A 81 9.66 3.88 -4.37
C PRO A 81 10.51 2.63 -4.08
N GLN A 82 11.05 2.49 -2.87
CA GLN A 82 11.79 1.29 -2.46
C GLN A 82 10.88 0.06 -2.34
N VAL A 83 9.63 0.24 -1.90
CA VAL A 83 8.65 -0.84 -1.81
C VAL A 83 8.24 -1.27 -3.22
N ALA A 84 7.90 -0.33 -4.09
CA ALA A 84 7.60 -0.60 -5.49
C ALA A 84 8.76 -1.34 -6.17
N SER A 85 10.00 -0.88 -5.99
CA SER A 85 11.21 -1.53 -6.51
C SER A 85 11.35 -2.98 -6.02
N THR A 86 11.07 -3.23 -4.74
CA THR A 86 11.15 -4.58 -4.16
C THR A 86 10.09 -5.51 -4.75
N LEU A 87 8.86 -5.03 -4.89
CA LEU A 87 7.77 -5.79 -5.51
C LEU A 87 8.07 -6.09 -6.98
N SER A 88 8.64 -5.13 -7.72
CA SER A 88 9.09 -5.34 -9.09
C SER A 88 10.14 -6.43 -9.20
N LYS A 89 11.18 -6.42 -8.34
CA LYS A 89 12.21 -7.46 -8.33
C LYS A 89 11.63 -8.84 -8.10
N VAL A 90 10.68 -8.98 -7.17
CA VAL A 90 9.98 -10.24 -6.91
C VAL A 90 9.23 -10.73 -8.15
N LEU A 91 8.48 -9.86 -8.83
CA LEU A 91 7.76 -10.22 -10.07
C LEU A 91 8.71 -10.59 -11.21
N ALA A 92 9.78 -9.81 -11.38
CA ALA A 92 10.78 -10.03 -12.41
C ALA A 92 11.51 -11.36 -12.21
N MET A 93 11.92 -11.67 -10.99
CA MET A 93 12.54 -12.96 -10.64
C MET A 93 11.59 -14.12 -10.89
N ARG A 94 10.32 -14.02 -10.45
CA ARG A 94 9.31 -15.08 -10.60
C ARG A 94 9.11 -15.49 -12.06
N HIS A 95 9.12 -14.53 -12.99
CA HIS A 95 8.80 -14.77 -14.40
C HIS A 95 10.00 -14.70 -15.34
N GLY A 96 11.21 -14.50 -14.80
CA GLY A 96 12.44 -14.34 -15.59
C GLY A 96 12.40 -13.08 -16.47
N MET A 97 11.88 -11.97 -15.96
CA MET A 97 11.80 -10.70 -16.67
C MET A 97 12.96 -9.77 -16.26
N GLU A 98 13.18 -8.73 -17.05
CA GLU A 98 14.06 -7.63 -16.69
C GLU A 98 13.28 -6.57 -15.91
N PHE A 99 13.99 -5.85 -15.05
CA PHE A 99 13.52 -4.66 -14.35
C PHE A 99 14.65 -3.65 -14.34
N ASN A 100 14.39 -2.43 -14.82
CA ASN A 100 15.43 -1.41 -15.07
C ASN A 100 16.61 -1.92 -15.93
N GLY A 101 16.32 -2.70 -16.98
CA GLY A 101 17.32 -3.19 -17.94
C GLY A 101 18.26 -4.28 -17.40
N HIS A 102 17.96 -4.87 -16.24
CA HIS A 102 18.69 -6.01 -15.69
C HIS A 102 17.71 -7.06 -15.15
N ARG A 103 18.06 -8.35 -15.25
CA ARG A 103 17.29 -9.42 -14.61
C ARG A 103 17.72 -9.52 -13.14
N PRO A 104 16.88 -9.18 -12.16
CA PRO A 104 17.28 -9.13 -10.76
C PRO A 104 17.73 -10.49 -10.23
N SER A 105 18.74 -10.47 -9.36
CA SER A 105 19.25 -11.62 -8.61
C SER A 105 18.63 -11.71 -7.20
N GLU A 106 18.86 -12.83 -6.51
CA GLU A 106 18.50 -12.95 -5.09
C GLU A 106 19.24 -11.91 -4.24
N GLU A 107 20.51 -11.65 -4.54
CA GLU A 107 21.34 -10.64 -3.87
C GLU A 107 20.74 -9.22 -4.03
N ASP A 108 20.20 -8.89 -5.20
CA ASP A 108 19.51 -7.61 -5.43
C ASP A 108 18.24 -7.46 -4.59
N LEU A 109 17.53 -8.57 -4.36
CA LEU A 109 16.32 -8.59 -3.56
C LEU A 109 16.68 -8.47 -2.07
N GLU A 110 17.69 -9.21 -1.61
CA GLU A 110 18.19 -9.13 -0.23
C GLU A 110 18.69 -7.73 0.11
N ALA A 111 19.45 -7.09 -0.78
CA ALA A 111 19.90 -5.72 -0.60
C ALA A 111 18.73 -4.74 -0.48
N ASN A 112 17.68 -4.89 -1.30
CA ASN A 112 16.48 -4.07 -1.22
C ASN A 112 15.72 -4.28 0.11
N LEU A 113 15.58 -5.53 0.54
CA LEU A 113 14.93 -5.86 1.81
C LEU A 113 15.72 -5.28 2.99
N ALA A 114 17.04 -5.40 3.00
CA ALA A 114 17.90 -4.80 4.02
C ALA A 114 17.73 -3.27 4.07
N ALA A 115 17.65 -2.60 2.92
CA ALA A 115 17.41 -1.16 2.86
C ALA A 115 16.01 -0.77 3.41
N LEU A 116 14.97 -1.55 3.09
CA LEU A 116 13.63 -1.36 3.66
C LEU A 116 13.64 -1.55 5.19
N TRP A 117 14.30 -2.61 5.68
CA TRP A 117 14.42 -2.88 7.11
C TRP A 117 15.14 -1.76 7.86
N ALA A 118 16.24 -1.24 7.31
CA ALA A 118 16.96 -0.11 7.91
C ALA A 118 16.12 1.18 7.97
N GLY A 119 15.18 1.35 7.04
CA GLY A 119 14.24 2.48 7.04
C GLY A 119 13.09 2.33 8.03
N LEU A 120 12.83 1.13 8.55
CA LEU A 120 11.83 0.91 9.59
C LEU A 120 12.48 1.14 10.96
N ASP A 121 11.98 2.12 11.71
CA ASP A 121 12.31 2.29 13.13
C ASP A 121 11.63 1.17 13.95
N LEU A 122 12.21 -0.03 13.84
CA LEU A 122 11.79 -1.26 14.51
C LEU A 122 12.19 -1.30 15.98
N ASN A 123 13.19 -0.50 16.36
CA ASN A 123 13.66 -0.39 17.74
C ASN A 123 12.54 0.08 18.67
N ASN A 124 11.50 0.72 18.13
CA ASN A 124 10.36 1.20 18.88
C ASN A 124 9.02 0.57 18.48
N ILE A 125 9.04 -0.60 17.86
CA ILE A 125 7.81 -1.22 17.35
C ILE A 125 6.87 -1.68 18.47
N GLU A 126 7.41 -2.15 19.60
CA GLU A 126 6.61 -2.58 20.75
C GLU A 126 5.91 -1.40 21.42
N GLU A 127 6.60 -0.27 21.61
CA GLU A 127 6.03 0.97 22.16
C GLU A 127 4.95 1.54 21.22
N LYS A 128 5.23 1.62 19.91
CA LYS A 128 4.26 2.06 18.90
C LYS A 128 3.03 1.13 18.84
N TYR A 129 3.21 -0.18 19.02
CA TYR A 129 2.10 -1.14 19.06
C TYR A 129 1.28 -0.99 20.35
N ALA A 130 1.93 -0.72 21.49
CA ALA A 130 1.27 -0.43 22.76
C ALA A 130 0.42 0.86 22.67
N GLU A 131 0.97 1.94 22.13
CA GLU A 131 0.25 3.20 21.89
C GLU A 131 -0.98 3.01 20.98
N LEU A 132 -0.86 2.20 19.92
CA LEU A 132 -1.99 1.87 19.04
C LEU A 132 -3.08 1.05 19.77
N LYS A 133 -2.67 0.15 20.67
CA LYS A 133 -3.57 -0.69 21.47
C LYS A 133 -4.29 0.12 22.55
N GLU A 134 -3.63 1.10 23.17
CA GLU A 134 -4.30 2.03 24.10
C GLU A 134 -5.28 2.96 23.38
N ASN A 135 -4.87 3.57 22.27
CA ASN A 135 -5.72 4.45 21.46
C ASN A 135 -6.94 3.75 20.82
N SER A 136 -6.92 2.42 20.73
CA SER A 136 -8.08 1.62 20.27
C SER A 136 -8.99 1.19 21.41
N ARG A 137 -8.50 1.10 22.64
CA ARG A 137 -9.31 0.84 23.86
C ARG A 137 -10.01 2.09 24.38
N GLY A 138 -9.43 3.28 24.21
CA GLY A 138 -10.03 4.56 24.63
C GLY A 138 -11.20 5.10 23.79
N LYS A 139 -11.61 4.42 22.70
CA LYS A 139 -12.74 4.85 21.83
C LYS A 139 -13.98 3.94 21.91
N LYS A 140 -14.17 3.20 23.00
CA LYS A 140 -15.34 2.31 23.18
C LYS A 140 -16.50 2.89 23.99
N VAL A 141 -16.49 4.17 24.36
CA VAL A 141 -17.60 4.83 25.04
C VAL A 141 -17.82 6.19 24.36
N GLU A 142 -19.09 6.62 24.23
CA GLU A 142 -19.58 7.81 23.49
C GLU A 142 -20.12 7.57 22.06
N GLY A 143 -20.88 6.49 21.87
CA GLY A 143 -21.74 6.33 20.70
C GLY A 143 -22.97 5.47 20.96
N LYS A 144 -23.49 5.53 22.19
CA LYS A 144 -24.72 4.83 22.62
C LYS A 144 -25.56 5.73 23.52
N GLU A 145 -25.87 6.94 23.06
CA GLU A 145 -26.90 7.81 23.63
C GLU A 145 -27.37 8.76 22.52
N ARG A 146 -28.12 8.22 21.55
CA ARG A 146 -29.04 8.94 20.64
C ARG A 146 -29.71 7.96 19.66
N GLU A 147 -30.39 6.94 20.19
CA GLU A 147 -31.36 6.14 19.41
C GLU A 147 -32.65 5.84 20.18
N GLU A 148 -32.94 6.57 21.26
CA GLU A 148 -34.23 6.50 21.97
C GLU A 148 -34.72 7.92 22.28
N GLU A 149 -35.13 8.67 21.25
CA GLU A 149 -36.02 9.84 21.34
C GLU A 149 -36.27 10.33 19.90
N GLY A 150 -37.19 9.68 19.19
CA GLY A 150 -37.52 10.05 17.81
C GLY A 150 -38.44 9.10 17.07
N ASN A 151 -39.18 8.24 17.79
CA ASN A 151 -40.21 7.40 17.18
C ASN A 151 -41.51 7.46 18.00
N GLU A 152 -41.97 8.67 18.29
CA GLU A 152 -43.36 8.99 18.57
C GLU A 152 -43.66 10.32 17.86
N MET A 153 -44.87 10.42 17.30
CA MET A 153 -45.43 11.55 16.53
C MET A 153 -45.17 11.53 15.03
N TYR A 154 -45.77 10.55 14.33
CA TYR A 154 -46.80 10.80 13.32
C TYR A 154 -47.70 9.57 13.22
N ALA A 155 -48.78 9.59 14.01
CA ALA A 155 -50.04 8.93 13.70
C ALA A 155 -50.94 9.94 12.97
#